data_AF-A0A8T7LV17-F1
#
_entry.id   AF-A0A8T7LV17-F1
#
_cell.length_a   1.000
_cell.length_b   1.000
_cell.length_c   1.000
_cell.angle_alpha   90.00
_cell.angle_beta   90.00
_cell.angle_gamma   90.00
#
_symmetry.space_group_name_H-M   'P 1'
#
loop_
_entity.id
_entity.type
_entity.pdbx_description
1 polymer ?
#
loop_
_entity_poly.entity_id
_entity_poly.type
_entity_poly.pdbx_seq_one_letter_code
_entity_poly.pdbx_strand_id
1 'polypeptide(L)'
;MPDKPSPQGRRATPAPVDHGDAHPSPDTFQIHTAPRAPQPKLTVNAPDDVYEQEADQVAEQVLRMSDEEVQLSHSAPHAIQAQAGDGEAPDVPPETQQTIGALRGAGTLLDSATRTFMEPRFGHNFEHVRVHTDERAATAARSLNALAFTVGSDIAFAPGQYQPGSDAGRQLLAHELAHVVQQRHAPQAVQRQDEEHTDTPEPPVTLTNPRFAPIPALRTVAEGQRPLATRDNGRPVKAVQTALLDLGYSLLRFHDDGRLGGETRDAVRQFRVDQHLPPGQDVDYTVLAVLDRVAPPPGQATEHFVDYDRLLADDRLDFSISIGYDEGQSHVEDAEAGRQWLEGQGFTLASGSPAEGDEHYEMRKDITYPDAEGQQVTKNVLVTLRLITPGEGAARRFLETLNDTEIMTYVGHARGGLGPDFDDKHVGRENVVIGAHSSLHDRPETSVRTPRDPYWRSVESERTNTLEEMTASGAWDENRYRVWLFYACTSLNYQDELRGGLLPPSMNRENLDIFGTNKSVPIVAGLEPTFAMIEGILNAQTMEQIVRAMQQRMEDALRAQPNVAPAHVRQALREYSDAFYREGAGDNPVATAGE
;
A
#
# COMPACT_ATOMS: atom_id res chain seq x y z
N MET A 1 25.09 -15.00 -61.56
CA MET A 1 25.57 -14.43 -62.84
C MET A 1 25.53 -15.53 -63.88
N PRO A 2 25.02 -15.32 -65.10
CA PRO A 2 24.29 -14.16 -65.64
C PRO A 2 22.93 -14.63 -66.25
N ASP A 3 22.01 -13.89 -66.87
CA ASP A 3 22.03 -12.60 -67.57
C ASP A 3 20.61 -11.97 -67.65
N LYS A 4 20.56 -10.64 -67.70
CA LYS A 4 19.43 -9.74 -68.05
C LYS A 4 19.30 -9.64 -69.61
N PRO A 5 18.36 -8.93 -70.29
CA PRO A 5 17.81 -7.60 -69.96
C PRO A 5 16.37 -7.20 -70.44
N SER A 6 15.99 -5.97 -70.05
CA SER A 6 14.84 -5.05 -70.25
C SER A 6 14.49 -4.68 -71.74
N PRO A 7 13.69 -3.63 -72.14
CA PRO A 7 13.02 -2.51 -71.39
C PRO A 7 11.66 -1.92 -71.93
N GLN A 8 11.11 -0.93 -71.17
CA GLN A 8 10.30 0.27 -71.55
C GLN A 8 8.97 0.10 -72.34
N GLY A 9 7.83 0.76 -72.09
CA GLY A 9 7.43 1.96 -71.33
C GLY A 9 6.27 2.63 -72.08
N ARG A 10 5.32 3.31 -71.40
CA ARG A 10 4.60 4.55 -71.83
C ARG A 10 3.36 4.86 -70.98
N ARG A 11 3.30 6.11 -70.49
CA ARG A 11 2.12 6.84 -69.98
C ARG A 11 1.24 7.31 -71.15
N ALA A 12 -0.08 7.39 -70.94
CA ALA A 12 -0.88 8.64 -70.97
C ALA A 12 -2.40 8.34 -70.99
N THR A 13 -3.14 9.12 -70.20
CA THR A 13 -4.61 9.20 -70.00
C THR A 13 -5.38 9.75 -71.21
N PRO A 14 -6.72 9.63 -71.26
CA PRO A 14 -7.57 10.78 -70.84
C PRO A 14 -8.91 10.42 -70.14
N ALA A 15 -9.47 11.37 -69.39
CA ALA A 15 -10.87 11.42 -68.91
C ALA A 15 -11.84 11.75 -70.09
N PRO A 16 -13.19 11.68 -69.97
CA PRO A 16 -13.93 12.76 -69.28
C PRO A 16 -15.39 12.47 -68.77
N VAL A 17 -15.94 13.49 -68.09
CA VAL A 17 -17.34 13.95 -67.86
C VAL A 17 -18.30 13.24 -66.88
N ASP A 18 -18.92 14.12 -66.11
CA ASP A 18 -19.85 14.06 -64.99
C ASP A 18 -21.32 14.25 -65.42
N HIS A 19 -22.28 13.64 -64.69
CA HIS A 19 -23.65 14.12 -64.52
C HIS A 19 -24.24 13.62 -63.18
N GLY A 20 -24.72 14.58 -62.35
CA GLY A 20 -25.51 14.41 -61.10
C GLY A 20 -26.85 13.69 -61.29
N ASP A 21 -27.69 13.40 -60.29
CA ASP A 21 -28.02 14.06 -59.02
C ASP A 21 -28.57 12.99 -58.05
N ALA A 22 -28.15 12.92 -56.78
CA ALA A 22 -28.73 13.56 -55.57
C ALA A 22 -29.62 12.64 -54.72
N HIS A 23 -29.20 12.35 -53.47
CA HIS A 23 -29.97 12.60 -52.22
C HIS A 23 -29.06 12.38 -50.99
N PRO A 24 -29.22 13.17 -49.89
CA PRO A 24 -28.19 13.35 -48.87
C PRO A 24 -28.34 12.43 -47.66
N SER A 25 -27.21 12.09 -47.04
CA SER A 25 -27.09 11.44 -45.71
C SER A 25 -26.18 12.29 -44.82
N PRO A 26 -26.33 12.25 -43.48
CA PRO A 26 -26.04 13.37 -42.59
C PRO A 26 -24.56 13.55 -42.23
N ASP A 27 -24.25 14.79 -41.88
CA ASP A 27 -22.99 15.41 -41.54
C ASP A 27 -21.97 14.54 -40.79
N THR A 28 -20.82 14.33 -41.45
CA THR A 28 -19.57 13.97 -40.78
C THR A 28 -18.90 15.26 -40.32
N PHE A 29 -18.94 15.55 -39.02
CA PHE A 29 -18.12 16.61 -38.42
C PHE A 29 -16.64 16.26 -38.61
N GLN A 30 -15.99 16.90 -39.59
CA GLN A 30 -14.53 16.92 -39.69
C GLN A 30 -13.99 17.82 -38.58
N ILE A 31 -13.44 17.20 -37.54
CA ILE A 31 -12.64 17.91 -36.54
C ILE A 31 -11.34 18.32 -37.23
N HIS A 32 -11.19 19.61 -37.52
CA HIS A 32 -9.89 20.20 -37.79
C HIS A 32 -9.05 20.13 -36.52
N THR A 33 -8.22 19.09 -36.39
CA THR A 33 -7.11 19.08 -35.45
C THR A 33 -6.02 20.00 -35.99
N ALA A 34 -6.00 21.24 -35.50
CA ALA A 34 -4.80 22.05 -35.57
C ALA A 34 -3.65 21.30 -34.89
N PRO A 35 -2.41 21.32 -35.40
CA PRO A 35 -1.28 20.71 -34.73
C PRO A 35 -1.09 21.40 -33.37
N ARG A 36 -1.33 20.65 -32.29
CA ARG A 36 -1.10 21.08 -30.92
C ARG A 36 0.39 21.36 -30.79
N ALA A 37 0.76 22.62 -30.56
CA ALA A 37 2.15 22.98 -30.27
C ALA A 37 2.69 22.09 -29.13
N PRO A 38 3.95 21.63 -29.19
CA PRO A 38 4.52 20.84 -28.11
C PRO A 38 4.43 21.64 -26.81
N GLN A 39 3.69 21.13 -25.83
CA GLN A 39 3.68 21.71 -24.48
C GLN A 39 5.09 21.55 -23.90
N PRO A 40 5.69 22.60 -23.33
CA PRO A 40 6.95 22.44 -22.61
C PRO A 40 6.77 21.41 -21.48
N LYS A 41 7.81 20.62 -21.22
CA LYS A 41 7.84 19.61 -20.17
C LYS A 41 7.82 20.31 -18.81
N LEU A 42 7.00 19.83 -17.87
CA LEU A 42 7.00 20.37 -16.50
C LEU A 42 8.10 19.68 -15.70
N THR A 43 8.85 20.47 -14.96
CA THR A 43 9.87 20.05 -13.99
C THR A 43 9.33 20.22 -12.58
N VAL A 44 9.75 19.35 -11.66
CA VAL A 44 9.46 19.46 -10.22
C VAL A 44 10.68 20.04 -9.54
N ASN A 45 10.51 21.09 -8.73
CA ASN A 45 11.60 21.67 -7.95
C ASN A 45 12.04 20.75 -6.81
N ALA A 46 13.28 20.94 -6.35
CA ALA A 46 13.85 20.10 -5.31
C ALA A 46 13.38 20.58 -3.94
N PRO A 47 13.01 19.68 -3.01
CA PRO A 47 12.79 20.06 -1.61
C PRO A 47 14.00 20.82 -1.05
N ASP A 48 13.73 21.81 -0.20
CA ASP A 48 14.71 22.73 0.41
C ASP A 48 15.49 23.62 -0.55
N ASP A 49 15.05 23.76 -1.80
CA ASP A 49 15.64 24.74 -2.69
C ASP A 49 15.33 26.19 -2.24
N VAL A 50 16.03 27.15 -2.86
CA VAL A 50 15.92 28.57 -2.48
C VAL A 50 14.49 29.10 -2.65
N TYR A 51 13.67 28.50 -3.52
CA TYR A 51 12.31 28.92 -3.78
C TYR A 51 11.33 28.38 -2.74
N GLU A 52 11.52 27.15 -2.27
CA GLU A 52 10.77 26.57 -1.15
C GLU A 52 11.08 27.33 0.15
N GLN A 53 12.36 27.62 0.43
CA GLN A 53 12.76 28.42 1.60
C GLN A 53 12.21 29.86 1.57
N GLU A 54 12.14 30.49 0.39
CA GLU A 54 11.52 31.80 0.23
C GLU A 54 10.00 31.73 0.45
N ALA A 55 9.34 30.68 -0.04
CA ALA A 55 7.90 30.47 0.14
C ALA A 55 7.54 30.28 1.62
N ASP A 56 8.32 29.51 2.38
CA ASP A 56 8.15 29.34 3.82
C ASP A 56 8.31 30.65 4.58
N GLN A 57 9.36 31.43 4.26
CA GLN A 57 9.59 32.74 4.89
C GLN A 57 8.47 33.73 4.61
N VAL A 58 7.97 33.77 3.37
CA VAL A 58 6.86 34.64 2.99
C VAL A 58 5.57 34.20 3.67
N ALA A 59 5.29 32.89 3.74
CA ALA A 59 4.12 32.35 4.43
C ALA A 59 4.13 32.74 5.90
N GLU A 60 5.25 32.53 6.58
CA GLU A 60 5.43 32.84 7.99
C GLU A 60 5.31 34.35 8.26
N GLN A 61 5.90 35.18 7.39
CA GLN A 61 5.81 36.63 7.49
C GLN A 61 4.38 37.11 7.31
N VAL A 62 3.67 36.64 6.27
CA VAL A 62 2.29 37.03 5.98
C VAL A 62 1.38 36.69 7.15
N LEU A 63 1.51 35.48 7.72
CA LEU A 63 0.68 35.07 8.85
C LEU A 63 0.94 35.86 10.13
N ARG A 64 2.14 36.44 10.30
CA ARG A 64 2.50 37.27 11.45
C ARG A 64 2.09 38.73 11.34
N MET A 65 1.76 39.22 10.14
CA MET A 65 1.40 40.62 9.93
C MET A 65 0.03 40.95 10.55
N SER A 66 -0.01 41.96 11.41
CA SER A 66 -1.24 42.52 11.95
C SER A 66 -1.94 43.44 10.94
N ASP A 67 -3.26 43.63 11.10
CA ASP A 67 -4.03 44.53 10.22
C ASP A 67 -3.57 45.99 10.30
N GLU A 68 -2.98 46.41 11.43
CA GLU A 68 -2.41 47.76 11.59
C GLU A 68 -1.09 47.94 10.80
N GLU A 69 -0.25 46.91 10.74
CA GLU A 69 1.00 46.92 9.96
C GLU A 69 0.76 46.92 8.45
N VAL A 70 -0.31 46.23 8.01
CA VAL A 70 -0.77 46.25 6.61
C VAL A 70 -1.27 47.64 6.20
N GLN A 71 -1.89 48.40 7.11
CA GLN A 71 -2.39 49.76 6.82
C GLN A 71 -1.31 50.85 6.86
N LEU A 72 -0.25 50.65 7.65
CA LEU A 72 0.86 51.60 7.79
C LEU A 72 1.94 51.43 6.70
N SER A 73 2.05 50.23 6.10
CA SER A 73 2.97 49.98 4.98
C SER A 73 2.35 50.38 3.63
N HIS A 74 2.91 51.41 2.98
CA HIS A 74 2.56 51.76 1.59
C HIS A 74 3.44 51.02 0.56
N SER A 75 4.10 49.95 1.00
CA SER A 75 5.05 49.19 0.20
C SER A 75 4.96 47.74 0.67
N ALA A 76 4.61 46.85 -0.26
CA ALA A 76 4.59 45.41 -0.05
C ALA A 76 5.91 44.95 0.59
N PRO A 77 5.91 43.87 1.40
CA PRO A 77 7.15 43.25 1.86
C PRO A 77 8.08 42.99 0.68
N HIS A 78 9.39 43.12 0.93
CA HIS A 78 10.45 43.17 -0.08
C HIS A 78 10.23 42.17 -1.24
N ALA A 79 10.40 42.67 -2.46
CA ALA A 79 10.12 41.98 -3.71
C ALA A 79 10.61 40.52 -3.74
N ILE A 80 9.65 39.59 -3.83
CA ILE A 80 9.88 38.20 -4.26
C ILE A 80 10.66 38.26 -5.58
N GLN A 81 11.93 37.81 -5.57
CA GLN A 81 12.80 37.95 -6.73
C GLN A 81 12.55 36.80 -7.71
N ALA A 82 11.95 37.13 -8.85
CA ALA A 82 11.85 36.22 -9.96
C ALA A 82 13.22 35.95 -10.59
N GLN A 83 13.78 34.76 -10.40
CA GLN A 83 14.86 34.24 -11.23
C GLN A 83 14.56 32.80 -11.63
N ALA A 84 14.75 32.49 -12.91
CA ALA A 84 14.63 31.13 -13.44
C ALA A 84 15.79 30.27 -12.93
N GLY A 85 15.47 29.15 -12.30
CA GLY A 85 16.47 28.17 -11.86
C GLY A 85 16.93 27.31 -13.05
N ASP A 86 18.22 27.40 -13.39
CA ASP A 86 18.91 26.45 -14.27
C ASP A 86 19.40 25.24 -13.45
N GLY A 87 18.47 24.55 -12.79
CA GLY A 87 18.72 23.31 -12.05
C GLY A 87 18.20 22.10 -12.82
N GLU A 88 18.99 21.02 -12.89
CA GLU A 88 18.61 19.76 -13.54
C GLU A 88 17.60 19.00 -12.64
N ALA A 89 16.36 19.51 -12.60
CA ALA A 89 15.25 18.96 -11.82
C ALA A 89 14.63 17.74 -12.51
N PRO A 90 14.12 16.75 -11.75
CA PRO A 90 13.45 15.60 -12.32
C PRO A 90 12.17 16.00 -13.06
N ASP A 91 11.97 15.36 -14.20
CA ASP A 91 10.78 15.56 -15.02
C ASP A 91 9.53 14.95 -14.37
N VAL A 92 8.40 15.64 -14.47
CA VAL A 92 7.09 15.09 -14.09
C VAL A 92 6.76 13.87 -14.97
N PRO A 93 6.29 12.72 -14.42
CA PRO A 93 5.86 11.58 -15.22
C PRO A 93 4.75 11.97 -16.24
N PRO A 94 4.72 11.37 -17.45
CA PRO A 94 3.76 11.76 -18.49
C PRO A 94 2.29 11.68 -18.06
N GLU A 95 1.95 10.69 -17.24
CA GLU A 95 0.60 10.50 -16.69
C GLU A 95 0.25 11.61 -15.70
N THR A 96 1.15 11.95 -14.78
CA THR A 96 1.01 13.08 -13.86
C THR A 96 0.91 14.41 -14.63
N GLN A 97 1.69 14.59 -15.70
CA GLN A 97 1.62 15.79 -16.53
C GLN A 97 0.26 15.92 -17.25
N GLN A 98 -0.34 14.80 -17.67
CA GLN A 98 -1.68 14.78 -18.24
C GLN A 98 -2.75 15.13 -17.20
N THR A 99 -2.63 14.61 -15.98
CA THR A 99 -3.53 14.92 -14.85
C THR A 99 -3.44 16.40 -14.46
N ILE A 100 -2.22 16.94 -14.32
CA ILE A 100 -1.99 18.37 -14.08
C ILE A 100 -2.56 19.23 -15.22
N GLY A 101 -2.35 18.80 -16.47
CA GLY A 101 -2.92 19.47 -17.64
C GLY A 101 -4.45 19.48 -17.64
N ALA A 102 -5.08 18.47 -17.04
CA ALA A 102 -6.54 18.37 -16.89
C ALA A 102 -7.10 19.17 -15.71
N LEU A 103 -6.27 19.61 -14.75
CA LEU A 103 -6.68 20.54 -13.69
C LEU A 103 -6.94 21.95 -14.24
N ARG A 104 -6.28 22.34 -15.35
CA ARG A 104 -6.39 23.69 -15.92
C ARG A 104 -7.84 24.07 -16.26
N GLY A 105 -8.37 25.06 -15.54
CA GLY A 105 -9.72 25.60 -15.75
C GLY A 105 -10.84 24.86 -15.01
N ALA A 106 -10.53 23.76 -14.33
CA ALA A 106 -11.36 23.16 -13.30
C ALA A 106 -11.13 23.86 -11.94
N GLY A 107 -11.70 23.38 -10.85
CA GLY A 107 -11.45 23.93 -9.50
C GLY A 107 -12.28 25.17 -9.14
N THR A 108 -12.27 25.48 -7.85
CA THR A 108 -13.05 26.58 -7.25
C THR A 108 -12.18 27.82 -7.08
N LEU A 109 -12.75 29.01 -7.29
CA LEU A 109 -12.01 30.25 -7.02
C LEU A 109 -11.73 30.35 -5.53
N LEU A 110 -10.54 30.87 -5.17
CA LEU A 110 -10.19 31.14 -3.79
C LEU A 110 -11.26 32.02 -3.13
N ASP A 111 -11.74 31.59 -1.97
CA ASP A 111 -12.89 32.21 -1.33
C ASP A 111 -12.60 33.66 -0.90
N SER A 112 -13.67 34.45 -0.75
CA SER A 112 -13.56 35.87 -0.47
C SER A 112 -12.94 36.18 0.89
N ALA A 113 -13.14 35.32 1.90
CA ALA A 113 -12.61 35.57 3.25
C ALA A 113 -11.10 35.38 3.26
N THR A 114 -10.62 34.28 2.65
CA THR A 114 -9.19 34.02 2.52
C THR A 114 -8.50 35.08 1.67
N ARG A 115 -9.09 35.51 0.55
CA ARG A 115 -8.54 36.62 -0.27
C ARG A 115 -8.44 37.93 0.50
N THR A 116 -9.48 38.29 1.25
CA THR A 116 -9.48 39.51 2.07
C THR A 116 -8.34 39.51 3.09
N PHE A 117 -8.00 38.34 3.64
CA PHE A 117 -6.89 38.19 4.57
C PHE A 117 -5.52 38.23 3.89
N MET A 118 -5.35 37.48 2.79
CA MET A 118 -4.04 37.24 2.13
C MET A 118 -3.62 38.34 1.16
N GLU A 119 -4.52 38.87 0.32
CA GLU A 119 -4.17 39.81 -0.76
C GLU A 119 -3.45 41.09 -0.25
N PRO A 120 -3.87 41.73 0.86
CA PRO A 120 -3.17 42.90 1.38
C PRO A 120 -1.78 42.60 1.95
N ARG A 121 -1.59 41.40 2.50
CA ARG A 121 -0.33 40.96 3.13
C ARG A 121 0.71 40.53 2.10
N PHE A 122 0.26 39.92 1.01
CA PHE A 122 1.10 39.63 -0.15
C PHE A 122 1.29 40.86 -1.06
N GLY A 123 0.33 41.80 -1.10
CA GLY A 123 0.32 42.88 -2.09
C GLY A 123 -0.04 42.42 -3.51
N HIS A 124 -0.67 41.25 -3.64
CA HIS A 124 -1.03 40.62 -4.91
C HIS A 124 -2.52 40.26 -4.96
N ASN A 125 -3.11 40.34 -6.15
CA ASN A 125 -4.49 39.91 -6.39
C ASN A 125 -4.52 38.38 -6.64
N PHE A 126 -5.35 37.66 -5.88
CA PHE A 126 -5.55 36.21 -5.95
C PHE A 126 -6.95 35.82 -6.45
N GLU A 127 -7.73 36.74 -7.00
CA GLU A 127 -9.06 36.48 -7.60
C GLU A 127 -9.02 35.44 -8.73
N HIS A 128 -7.88 35.31 -9.40
CA HIS A 128 -7.65 34.35 -10.47
C HIS A 128 -7.17 32.97 -9.98
N VAL A 129 -6.88 32.83 -8.68
CA VAL A 129 -6.36 31.59 -8.09
C VAL A 129 -7.47 30.57 -7.95
N ARG A 130 -7.18 29.34 -8.39
CA ARG A 130 -8.09 28.20 -8.34
C ARG A 130 -7.56 27.16 -7.37
N VAL A 131 -8.40 26.75 -6.44
CA VAL A 131 -8.15 25.69 -5.48
C VAL A 131 -8.83 24.42 -5.96
N HIS A 132 -8.06 23.33 -6.00
CA HIS A 132 -8.51 22.00 -6.36
C HIS A 132 -8.36 21.07 -5.15
N THR A 133 -9.48 20.51 -4.69
CA THR A 133 -9.54 19.57 -3.56
C THR A 133 -10.29 18.29 -3.92
N ASP A 134 -10.48 18.04 -5.22
CA ASP A 134 -11.19 16.86 -5.71
C ASP A 134 -10.24 15.65 -5.83
N GLU A 135 -10.81 14.48 -6.10
CA GLU A 135 -10.09 13.22 -6.31
C GLU A 135 -8.91 13.33 -7.30
N ARG A 136 -9.04 14.20 -8.32
CA ARG A 136 -7.99 14.38 -9.33
C ARG A 136 -6.84 15.19 -8.77
N ALA A 137 -7.12 16.26 -8.03
CA ALA A 137 -6.12 17.02 -7.28
C ALA A 137 -5.41 16.14 -6.26
N ALA A 138 -6.16 15.32 -5.52
CA ALA A 138 -5.63 14.36 -4.56
C ALA A 138 -4.71 13.32 -5.20
N THR A 139 -5.10 12.79 -6.36
CA THR A 139 -4.27 11.82 -7.11
C THR A 139 -3.00 12.48 -7.64
N ALA A 140 -3.10 13.70 -8.18
CA ALA A 140 -1.94 14.45 -8.65
C ALA A 140 -0.96 14.77 -7.50
N ALA A 141 -1.47 15.26 -6.37
CA ALA A 141 -0.68 15.60 -5.19
C ALA A 141 0.04 14.36 -4.63
N ARG A 142 -0.66 13.22 -4.50
CA ARG A 142 -0.05 11.93 -4.11
C ARG A 142 1.04 11.49 -5.07
N SER A 143 0.82 11.60 -6.39
CA SER A 143 1.83 11.21 -7.39
C SER A 143 3.08 12.09 -7.36
N LEU A 144 2.96 13.31 -6.83
CA LEU A 144 4.06 14.24 -6.61
C LEU A 144 4.64 14.16 -5.19
N ASN A 145 4.05 13.33 -4.33
CA ASN A 145 4.32 13.24 -2.90
C ASN A 145 4.16 14.59 -2.16
N ALA A 146 3.18 15.40 -2.53
CA ALA A 146 3.02 16.75 -2.00
C ALA A 146 1.77 16.86 -1.11
N LEU A 147 1.85 17.63 -0.03
CA LEU A 147 0.67 18.05 0.74
C LEU A 147 -0.20 19.01 -0.08
N ALA A 148 0.46 19.89 -0.81
CA ALA A 148 -0.13 20.72 -1.84
C ALA A 148 0.93 21.02 -2.91
N PHE A 149 0.48 21.41 -4.10
CA PHE A 149 1.38 21.89 -5.13
C PHE A 149 0.74 23.01 -5.94
N THR A 150 1.61 23.90 -6.45
CA THR A 150 1.20 25.05 -7.26
C THR A 150 1.71 24.92 -8.69
N VAL A 151 0.81 25.16 -9.65
CA VAL A 151 1.15 25.29 -11.07
C VAL A 151 0.40 26.47 -11.70
N GLY A 152 1.14 27.49 -12.12
CA GLY A 152 0.60 28.76 -12.58
C GLY A 152 -0.27 29.45 -11.51
N SER A 153 -1.58 29.42 -11.71
CA SER A 153 -2.59 29.99 -10.81
C SER A 153 -3.50 28.92 -10.18
N ASP A 154 -3.15 27.66 -10.35
CA ASP A 154 -3.90 26.51 -9.83
C ASP A 154 -3.11 25.91 -8.65
N ILE A 155 -3.78 25.74 -7.52
CA ILE A 155 -3.24 25.10 -6.30
C ILE A 155 -4.04 23.83 -6.06
N ALA A 156 -3.37 22.70 -5.98
CA ALA A 156 -4.00 21.41 -5.71
C ALA A 156 -3.56 20.89 -4.34
N PHE A 157 -4.53 20.46 -3.53
CA PHE A 157 -4.29 19.94 -2.18
C PHE A 157 -4.50 18.43 -2.14
N ALA A 158 -3.66 17.74 -1.37
CA ALA A 158 -3.91 16.37 -0.98
C ALA A 158 -5.17 16.26 -0.09
N PRO A 159 -5.78 15.07 0.05
CA PRO A 159 -6.97 14.88 0.87
C PRO A 159 -6.80 15.46 2.27
N GLY A 160 -7.78 16.25 2.72
CA GLY A 160 -7.78 16.84 4.05
C GLY A 160 -6.82 18.01 4.25
N GLN A 161 -5.99 18.40 3.27
CA GLN A 161 -4.98 19.46 3.48
C GLN A 161 -5.49 20.89 3.28
N TYR A 162 -6.57 21.09 2.49
CA TYR A 162 -7.19 22.40 2.36
C TYR A 162 -8.03 22.75 3.60
N GLN A 163 -7.39 23.37 4.60
CA GLN A 163 -8.03 23.77 5.85
C GLN A 163 -7.77 25.26 6.16
N PRO A 164 -8.38 26.22 5.44
CA PRO A 164 -8.15 27.64 5.67
C PRO A 164 -8.56 28.13 7.08
N GLY A 165 -9.30 27.32 7.83
CA GLY A 165 -9.69 27.57 9.21
C GLY A 165 -8.64 27.20 10.28
N SER A 166 -7.66 26.34 9.98
CA SER A 166 -6.60 25.93 10.93
C SER A 166 -5.31 26.72 10.73
N ASP A 167 -4.46 26.80 11.77
CA ASP A 167 -3.16 27.48 11.65
C ASP A 167 -2.25 26.78 10.63
N ALA A 168 -2.17 25.45 10.71
CA ALA A 168 -1.41 24.63 9.76
C ALA A 168 -1.92 24.77 8.31
N GLY A 169 -3.24 24.73 8.11
CA GLY A 169 -3.82 24.89 6.77
C GLY A 169 -3.70 26.31 6.21
N ARG A 170 -3.71 27.34 7.07
CA ARG A 170 -3.39 28.72 6.65
C ARG A 170 -1.92 28.87 6.25
N GLN A 171 -1.01 28.19 6.93
CA GLN A 171 0.42 28.20 6.63
C GLN A 171 0.69 27.54 5.29
N LEU A 172 0.20 26.32 5.09
CA LEU A 172 0.24 25.61 3.80
C LEU A 172 -0.37 26.46 2.68
N LEU A 173 -1.53 27.07 2.89
CA LEU A 173 -2.14 27.93 1.87
C LEU A 173 -1.33 29.19 1.57
N ALA A 174 -0.71 29.82 2.57
CA ALA A 174 0.15 30.97 2.36
C ALA A 174 1.43 30.58 1.59
N HIS A 175 2.00 29.40 1.87
CA HIS A 175 3.13 28.82 1.13
C HIS A 175 2.81 28.68 -0.35
N GLU A 176 1.70 28.03 -0.67
CA GLU A 176 1.28 27.85 -2.06
C GLU A 176 0.96 29.18 -2.78
N LEU A 177 0.40 30.16 -2.06
CA LEU A 177 0.19 31.50 -2.62
C LEU A 177 1.50 32.24 -2.91
N ALA A 178 2.56 32.00 -2.13
CA ALA A 178 3.89 32.51 -2.45
C ALA A 178 4.40 31.94 -3.77
N HIS A 179 4.19 30.64 -4.03
CA HIS A 179 4.49 30.03 -5.32
C HIS A 179 3.68 30.61 -6.48
N VAL A 180 2.40 30.95 -6.28
CA VAL A 180 1.59 31.64 -7.32
C VAL A 180 2.23 32.98 -7.70
N VAL A 181 2.75 33.72 -6.71
CA VAL A 181 3.43 35.00 -6.96
C VAL A 181 4.77 34.79 -7.67
N GLN A 182 5.57 33.81 -7.23
CA GLN A 182 6.85 33.45 -7.85
C GLN A 182 6.67 33.05 -9.33
N GLN A 183 5.68 32.21 -9.64
CA GLN A 183 5.45 31.67 -10.99
C GLN A 183 4.87 32.67 -11.99
N ARG A 184 4.28 33.79 -11.54
CA ARG A 184 3.81 34.86 -12.45
C ARG A 184 4.91 35.50 -13.29
N HIS A 185 6.17 35.33 -12.89
CA HIS A 185 7.33 35.99 -13.50
C HIS A 185 8.39 35.00 -14.06
N ALA A 186 8.11 33.69 -14.08
CA ALA A 186 9.02 32.61 -14.52
C ALA A 186 8.31 31.53 -15.38
N PRO A 187 9.03 30.57 -16.01
CA PRO A 187 8.40 29.44 -16.69
C PRO A 187 7.59 28.56 -15.73
N GLN A 188 6.55 27.88 -16.23
CA GLN A 188 5.70 27.00 -15.42
C GLN A 188 6.47 25.76 -14.93
N ALA A 189 6.76 25.70 -13.63
CA ALA A 189 7.27 24.53 -12.92
C ALA A 189 6.24 24.06 -11.88
N VAL A 190 6.34 22.81 -11.45
CA VAL A 190 5.55 22.30 -10.32
C VAL A 190 6.35 22.59 -9.04
N GLN A 191 5.77 23.42 -8.17
CA GLN A 191 6.27 23.67 -6.81
C GLN A 191 5.49 22.81 -5.83
N ARG A 192 6.14 22.16 -4.88
CA ARG A 192 5.49 21.19 -3.99
C ARG A 192 5.93 21.41 -2.55
N GLN A 193 4.96 21.46 -1.64
CA GLN A 193 5.27 21.42 -0.21
C GLN A 193 5.25 19.97 0.30
N ASP A 194 6.41 19.50 0.75
CA ASP A 194 6.57 18.26 1.53
C ASP A 194 6.38 18.58 3.04
N GLU A 195 6.09 17.59 3.88
CA GLU A 195 6.11 17.78 5.35
C GLU A 195 7.55 18.04 5.84
N GLU A 196 7.81 19.15 6.54
CA GLU A 196 9.13 19.39 7.16
C GLU A 196 9.11 19.38 8.70
N HIS A 197 10.11 18.63 9.20
CA HIS A 197 10.83 18.72 10.46
C HIS A 197 10.27 18.07 11.75
N THR A 198 10.54 16.76 11.88
CA THR A 198 10.94 16.19 13.18
C THR A 198 12.27 15.41 13.03
N ASP A 199 13.30 15.86 13.76
CA ASP A 199 14.48 15.08 14.21
C ASP A 199 15.20 14.18 13.18
N THR A 200 15.40 14.65 11.93
CA THR A 200 16.15 13.86 10.94
C THR A 200 17.65 13.89 11.30
N PRO A 201 18.29 12.72 11.53
CA PRO A 201 19.67 12.69 12.01
C PRO A 201 20.65 13.22 10.95
N GLU A 202 21.47 14.21 11.29
CA GLU A 202 22.52 14.71 10.40
C GLU A 202 23.69 13.71 10.26
N PRO A 203 24.19 13.45 9.04
CA PRO A 203 25.38 12.63 8.85
C PRO A 203 26.65 13.41 9.26
N PRO A 204 27.68 12.75 9.81
CA PRO A 204 27.82 11.30 9.95
C PRO A 204 27.13 10.75 11.20
N VAL A 205 26.37 9.67 11.01
CA VAL A 205 25.75 8.93 12.11
C VAL A 205 26.73 7.91 12.68
N THR A 206 26.94 7.94 13.99
CA THR A 206 27.78 6.94 14.66
C THR A 206 26.98 5.70 14.94
N LEU A 207 27.25 4.62 14.20
CA LEU A 207 26.61 3.32 14.40
C LEU A 207 27.08 2.69 15.72
N THR A 208 26.14 2.42 16.61
CA THR A 208 26.35 1.83 17.93
C THR A 208 25.87 0.38 18.00
N ASN A 209 24.92 -0.01 17.15
CA ASN A 209 24.38 -1.35 17.13
C ASN A 209 25.45 -2.34 16.63
N PRO A 210 25.78 -3.40 17.38
CA PRO A 210 26.78 -4.39 16.99
C PRO A 210 26.46 -5.11 15.68
N ARG A 211 25.19 -5.07 15.22
CA ARG A 211 24.76 -5.52 13.90
C ARG A 211 25.39 -4.71 12.76
N PHE A 212 25.52 -3.40 12.92
CA PHE A 212 25.90 -2.48 11.86
C PHE A 212 27.32 -1.91 12.02
N ALA A 213 27.69 -1.52 13.25
CA ALA A 213 28.94 -0.83 13.55
C ALA A 213 30.23 -1.47 12.99
N PRO A 214 30.36 -2.82 12.95
CA PRO A 214 31.55 -3.47 12.40
C PRO A 214 31.62 -3.53 10.86
N ILE A 215 30.60 -3.05 10.13
CA ILE A 215 30.48 -3.23 8.67
C ILE A 215 30.93 -1.96 7.94
N PRO A 216 32.07 -1.98 7.20
CA PRO A 216 32.59 -0.77 6.56
C PRO A 216 31.65 -0.13 5.55
N ALA A 217 30.93 -0.96 4.77
CA ALA A 217 29.97 -0.45 3.79
C ALA A 217 28.82 0.33 4.44
N LEU A 218 28.33 -0.11 5.61
CA LEU A 218 27.28 0.58 6.35
C LEU A 218 27.80 1.87 7.00
N ARG A 219 29.07 1.92 7.42
CA ARG A 219 29.69 3.17 7.85
C ARG A 219 29.72 4.22 6.74
N THR A 220 30.08 3.82 5.52
CA THR A 220 30.03 4.71 4.34
C THR A 220 28.61 5.24 4.09
N VAL A 221 27.58 4.42 4.33
CA VAL A 221 26.17 4.85 4.24
C VAL A 221 25.84 5.83 5.36
N ALA A 222 26.19 5.51 6.61
CA ALA A 222 25.95 6.36 7.79
C ALA A 222 26.69 7.72 7.72
N GLU A 223 27.82 7.78 7.02
CA GLU A 223 28.56 9.01 6.71
C GLU A 223 27.87 9.90 5.66
N GLY A 224 26.71 9.49 5.12
CA GLY A 224 25.96 10.24 4.12
C GLY A 224 26.60 10.24 2.73
N GLN A 225 27.63 9.44 2.48
CA GLN A 225 28.37 9.47 1.21
C GLN A 225 27.59 8.87 0.04
N ARG A 226 26.70 7.91 0.32
CA ARG A 226 25.87 7.18 -0.66
C ARG A 226 24.90 6.24 0.05
N PRO A 227 23.81 5.82 -0.60
CA PRO A 227 23.01 4.69 -0.13
C PRO A 227 23.71 3.35 -0.34
N LEU A 228 23.16 2.32 0.31
CA LEU A 228 23.49 0.92 0.06
C LEU A 228 23.08 0.55 -1.37
N ALA A 229 23.94 -0.18 -2.09
CA ALA A 229 23.70 -0.54 -3.49
C ALA A 229 23.93 -2.04 -3.73
N THR A 230 23.55 -2.56 -4.90
CA THR A 230 23.71 -3.98 -5.28
C THR A 230 25.16 -4.48 -5.18
N ARG A 231 26.15 -3.59 -5.30
CA ARG A 231 27.57 -3.93 -5.10
C ARG A 231 27.93 -4.27 -3.65
N ASP A 232 27.09 -3.87 -2.71
CA ASP A 232 27.24 -4.15 -1.27
C ASP A 232 26.46 -5.40 -0.84
N ASN A 233 25.96 -6.20 -1.80
CA ASN A 233 25.36 -7.50 -1.54
C ASN A 233 26.28 -8.38 -0.67
N GLY A 234 25.67 -9.23 0.17
CA GLY A 234 26.31 -10.07 1.15
C GLY A 234 26.08 -9.51 2.56
N ARG A 235 27.16 -9.43 3.35
CA ARG A 235 27.10 -9.09 4.78
C ARG A 235 26.38 -7.76 5.08
N PRO A 236 26.61 -6.65 4.36
CA PRO A 236 25.92 -5.39 4.63
C PRO A 236 24.41 -5.47 4.46
N VAL A 237 23.94 -6.02 3.35
CA VAL A 237 22.50 -6.15 3.06
C VAL A 237 21.85 -7.13 4.03
N LYS A 238 22.48 -8.27 4.31
CA LYS A 238 21.96 -9.27 5.25
C LYS A 238 21.76 -8.68 6.65
N ALA A 239 22.66 -7.81 7.10
CA ALA A 239 22.51 -7.12 8.39
C ALA A 239 21.27 -6.21 8.45
N VAL A 240 20.96 -5.50 7.36
CA VAL A 240 19.75 -4.67 7.25
C VAL A 240 18.51 -5.55 7.19
N GLN A 241 18.53 -6.61 6.37
CA GLN A 241 17.41 -7.55 6.23
C GLN A 241 17.07 -8.23 7.56
N THR A 242 18.05 -8.71 8.33
CA THR A 242 17.78 -9.30 9.66
C THR A 242 17.26 -8.27 10.64
N ALA A 243 17.67 -7.00 10.54
CA ALA A 243 17.10 -5.96 11.38
C ALA A 243 15.65 -5.66 11.07
N LEU A 244 15.30 -5.58 9.79
CA LEU A 244 13.93 -5.44 9.34
C LEU A 244 13.08 -6.63 9.82
N LEU A 245 13.57 -7.86 9.68
CA LEU A 245 12.89 -9.07 10.17
C LEU A 245 12.69 -9.06 11.70
N ASP A 246 13.71 -8.68 12.48
CA ASP A 246 13.63 -8.63 13.94
C ASP A 246 12.70 -7.52 14.45
N LEU A 247 12.51 -6.47 13.65
CA LEU A 247 11.51 -5.42 13.87
C LEU A 247 10.13 -5.80 13.31
N GLY A 248 10.03 -6.93 12.63
CA GLY A 248 8.76 -7.46 12.14
C GLY A 248 8.37 -7.15 10.71
N TYR A 249 9.23 -6.47 9.96
CA TYR A 249 9.05 -6.29 8.53
C TYR A 249 9.30 -7.60 7.81
N SER A 250 8.38 -8.00 6.95
CA SER A 250 8.52 -9.29 6.28
C SER A 250 9.29 -9.18 4.95
N LEU A 251 10.21 -10.14 4.77
CA LEU A 251 10.96 -10.40 3.56
C LEU A 251 10.61 -11.83 3.12
N LEU A 252 9.43 -11.97 2.51
CA LEU A 252 8.77 -13.21 2.13
C LEU A 252 9.62 -14.17 1.29
N ARG A 253 10.04 -13.77 0.10
CA ARG A 253 10.58 -14.70 -0.91
C ARG A 253 12.05 -14.99 -0.67
N PHE A 254 12.81 -13.96 -0.33
CA PHE A 254 14.26 -14.01 -0.24
C PHE A 254 14.77 -13.88 1.19
N HIS A 255 13.91 -13.55 2.16
CA HIS A 255 14.31 -13.40 3.57
C HIS A 255 15.56 -12.53 3.70
N ASP A 256 16.61 -13.05 4.34
CA ASP A 256 17.88 -12.40 4.58
C ASP A 256 18.99 -12.89 3.61
N ASP A 257 18.66 -13.14 2.34
CA ASP A 257 19.58 -13.66 1.31
C ASP A 257 20.81 -12.79 1.02
N GLY A 258 20.88 -11.59 1.61
CA GLY A 258 21.95 -10.63 1.45
C GLY A 258 21.95 -9.96 0.08
N ARG A 259 20.87 -10.02 -0.70
CA ARG A 259 20.76 -9.34 -1.99
C ARG A 259 19.80 -8.16 -1.88
N LEU A 260 20.26 -6.99 -2.33
CA LEU A 260 19.43 -5.78 -2.33
C LEU A 260 18.40 -5.82 -3.47
N GLY A 261 17.34 -6.60 -3.24
CA GLY A 261 16.23 -6.84 -4.17
C GLY A 261 15.08 -5.85 -4.02
N GLY A 262 13.97 -6.11 -4.74
CA GLY A 262 12.72 -5.33 -4.59
C GLY A 262 12.14 -5.47 -3.20
N GLU A 263 12.07 -6.71 -2.69
CA GLU A 263 11.52 -7.01 -1.36
C GLU A 263 12.19 -6.24 -0.21
N THR A 264 13.53 -6.14 -0.21
CA THR A 264 14.24 -5.32 0.78
C THR A 264 13.93 -3.83 0.63
N ARG A 265 13.76 -3.33 -0.61
CA ARG A 265 13.38 -1.94 -0.86
C ARG A 265 11.96 -1.65 -0.42
N ASP A 266 11.05 -2.59 -0.59
CA ASP A 266 9.64 -2.44 -0.17
C ASP A 266 9.53 -2.47 1.36
N ALA A 267 10.26 -3.37 2.04
CA ALA A 267 10.37 -3.34 3.50
C ALA A 267 10.97 -2.02 4.02
N VAL A 268 11.97 -1.46 3.34
CA VAL A 268 12.54 -0.14 3.67
C VAL A 268 11.54 0.99 3.44
N ARG A 269 10.74 0.91 2.38
CA ARG A 269 9.67 1.89 2.10
C ARG A 269 8.65 1.88 3.24
N GLN A 270 8.20 0.70 3.67
CA GLN A 270 7.29 0.57 4.80
C GLN A 270 7.93 1.06 6.10
N PHE A 271 9.18 0.66 6.38
CA PHE A 271 9.92 1.16 7.54
C PHE A 271 10.02 2.69 7.57
N ARG A 272 10.21 3.34 6.42
CA ARG A 272 10.20 4.80 6.35
C ARG A 272 8.85 5.39 6.73
N VAL A 273 7.75 4.80 6.25
CA VAL A 273 6.39 5.24 6.61
C VAL A 273 6.19 5.13 8.12
N ASP A 274 6.44 3.96 8.69
CA ASP A 274 6.18 3.70 10.12
C ASP A 274 7.06 4.58 11.02
N GLN A 275 8.29 4.86 10.59
CA GLN A 275 9.24 5.70 11.33
C GLN A 275 9.18 7.18 10.96
N HIS A 276 8.17 7.59 10.17
CA HIS A 276 7.95 8.98 9.75
C HIS A 276 9.21 9.61 9.09
N LEU A 277 9.92 8.81 8.30
CA LEU A 277 11.12 9.22 7.56
C LEU A 277 10.77 9.77 6.18
N PRO A 278 11.65 10.60 5.59
CA PRO A 278 11.49 11.04 4.21
C PRO A 278 11.22 9.88 3.25
N PRO A 279 10.32 10.05 2.27
CA PRO A 279 9.93 9.01 1.34
C PRO A 279 11.12 8.51 0.53
N GLY A 280 11.14 7.22 0.24
CA GLY A 280 12.23 6.59 -0.50
C GLY A 280 12.20 5.08 -0.38
N GLN A 281 13.13 4.43 -1.05
CA GLN A 281 13.26 2.97 -1.03
C GLN A 281 14.71 2.51 -0.84
N ASP A 282 15.65 3.45 -0.77
CA ASP A 282 17.05 3.18 -0.58
C ASP A 282 17.37 3.06 0.91
N VAL A 283 18.33 2.20 1.23
CA VAL A 283 18.93 2.17 2.58
C VAL A 283 20.01 3.25 2.60
N ASP A 284 19.64 4.45 3.02
CA ASP A 284 20.53 5.60 3.20
C ASP A 284 20.85 5.82 4.69
N TYR A 285 21.45 6.97 5.01
CA TYR A 285 21.85 7.29 6.37
C TYR A 285 20.65 7.49 7.31
N THR A 286 19.50 7.97 6.83
CA THR A 286 18.33 8.21 7.69
C THR A 286 17.71 6.88 8.12
N VAL A 287 17.54 5.95 7.17
CA VAL A 287 17.09 4.58 7.47
C VAL A 287 18.06 3.89 8.41
N LEU A 288 19.37 3.97 8.13
CA LEU A 288 20.37 3.28 8.91
C LEU A 288 20.50 3.86 10.33
N ALA A 289 20.31 5.16 10.51
CA ALA A 289 20.32 5.81 11.81
C ALA A 289 19.18 5.32 12.71
N VAL A 290 17.96 5.25 12.16
CA VAL A 290 16.81 4.76 12.92
C VAL A 290 16.96 3.27 13.19
N LEU A 291 17.35 2.46 12.20
CA LEU A 291 17.62 1.03 12.41
C LEU A 291 18.67 0.79 13.50
N ASP A 292 19.76 1.58 13.54
CA ASP A 292 20.79 1.46 14.60
C ASP A 292 20.21 1.67 16.00
N ARG A 293 19.25 2.60 16.13
CA ARG A 293 18.58 2.92 17.39
C ARG A 293 17.51 1.91 17.79
N VAL A 294 16.66 1.50 16.86
CA VAL A 294 15.42 0.75 17.18
C VAL A 294 15.57 -0.75 17.04
N ALA A 295 16.47 -1.24 16.17
CA ALA A 295 16.64 -2.67 15.98
C ALA A 295 17.35 -3.29 17.20
N PRO A 296 16.86 -4.42 17.73
CA PRO A 296 17.53 -5.10 18.84
C PRO A 296 18.94 -5.58 18.42
N PRO A 297 19.89 -5.73 19.36
CA PRO A 297 21.18 -6.35 19.10
C PRO A 297 21.05 -7.73 18.42
N PRO A 298 22.05 -8.21 17.65
CA PRO A 298 22.01 -9.54 17.05
C PRO A 298 21.71 -10.63 18.08
N GLY A 299 20.66 -11.42 17.83
CA GLY A 299 20.24 -12.51 18.71
C GLY A 299 19.25 -12.12 19.82
N GLN A 300 18.92 -10.83 19.95
CA GLN A 300 17.77 -10.35 20.72
C GLN A 300 16.63 -10.03 19.75
N ALA A 301 15.40 -10.40 20.09
CA ALA A 301 14.20 -10.10 19.32
C ALA A 301 13.20 -9.35 20.20
N THR A 302 12.44 -8.43 19.63
CA THR A 302 11.27 -7.87 20.30
C THR A 302 10.14 -8.91 20.23
N GLU A 303 9.40 -9.10 21.32
CA GLU A 303 8.17 -9.89 21.28
C GLU A 303 7.06 -9.00 20.73
N HIS A 304 6.40 -9.44 19.67
CA HIS A 304 5.30 -8.70 19.08
C HIS A 304 4.01 -9.42 19.42
N PHE A 305 3.05 -8.70 19.98
CA PHE A 305 1.70 -9.18 20.23
C PHE A 305 0.75 -8.42 19.30
N VAL A 306 -0.38 -9.04 18.96
CA VAL A 306 -1.51 -8.26 18.40
C VAL A 306 -1.94 -7.21 19.43
N ASP A 307 -2.45 -6.06 18.98
CA ASP A 307 -2.93 -5.02 19.90
C ASP A 307 -4.24 -5.46 20.56
N TYR A 308 -4.13 -6.09 21.72
CA TYR A 308 -5.28 -6.55 22.49
C TYR A 308 -6.10 -5.41 23.11
N ASP A 309 -5.52 -4.23 23.33
CA ASP A 309 -6.27 -3.10 23.89
C ASP A 309 -7.27 -2.55 22.88
N ARG A 310 -6.88 -2.50 21.60
CA ARG A 310 -7.76 -2.16 20.49
C ARG A 310 -8.65 -3.33 20.09
N LEU A 311 -8.11 -4.55 20.01
CA LEU A 311 -8.84 -5.75 19.60
C LEU A 311 -9.98 -6.09 20.58
N LEU A 312 -9.82 -5.79 21.87
CA LEU A 312 -10.79 -6.09 22.93
C LEU A 312 -11.39 -4.81 23.52
N ALA A 313 -11.46 -3.73 22.75
CA ALA A 313 -11.91 -2.42 23.22
C ALA A 313 -13.38 -2.42 23.70
N ASP A 314 -14.22 -3.31 23.16
CA ASP A 314 -15.65 -3.41 23.44
C ASP A 314 -16.04 -4.70 24.23
N ASP A 315 -15.06 -5.38 24.83
CA ASP A 315 -15.21 -6.67 25.51
C ASP A 315 -15.76 -7.80 24.61
N ARG A 316 -15.66 -7.64 23.28
CA ARG A 316 -15.99 -8.65 22.28
C ARG A 316 -14.77 -9.00 21.44
N LEU A 317 -14.82 -10.18 20.85
CA LEU A 317 -13.88 -10.61 19.83
C LEU A 317 -14.65 -11.39 18.77
N ASP A 318 -14.98 -10.73 17.68
CA ASP A 318 -15.70 -11.30 16.55
C ASP A 318 -14.69 -11.77 15.50
N PHE A 319 -14.79 -13.02 15.07
CA PHE A 319 -13.91 -13.56 14.06
C PHE A 319 -14.59 -14.46 13.03
N SER A 320 -13.88 -14.79 11.95
CA SER A 320 -14.41 -15.66 10.90
C SER A 320 -13.41 -16.70 10.41
N ILE A 321 -13.95 -17.88 10.10
CA ILE A 321 -13.26 -18.92 9.33
C ILE A 321 -13.99 -19.04 8.00
N SER A 322 -13.31 -18.69 6.93
CA SER A 322 -13.85 -18.76 5.57
C SER A 322 -13.14 -19.85 4.78
N ILE A 323 -13.91 -20.76 4.20
CA ILE A 323 -13.41 -21.93 3.48
C ILE A 323 -13.75 -21.77 2.00
N GLY A 324 -12.74 -21.78 1.15
CA GLY A 324 -12.87 -21.72 -0.31
C GLY A 324 -13.32 -23.05 -0.91
N TYR A 325 -13.86 -22.98 -2.13
CA TYR A 325 -14.35 -24.18 -2.83
C TYR A 325 -13.18 -25.03 -3.34
N ASP A 326 -13.34 -26.35 -3.26
CA ASP A 326 -12.39 -27.33 -3.78
C ASP A 326 -13.12 -28.41 -4.58
N GLU A 327 -12.67 -28.69 -5.81
CA GLU A 327 -13.32 -29.69 -6.66
C GLU A 327 -13.14 -31.12 -6.15
N GLY A 328 -12.11 -31.36 -5.33
CA GLY A 328 -11.89 -32.61 -4.62
C GLY A 328 -12.77 -32.78 -3.37
N GLN A 329 -13.65 -31.80 -3.08
CA GLN A 329 -14.53 -31.77 -1.91
C GLN A 329 -13.80 -31.64 -0.57
N SER A 330 -12.53 -31.22 -0.54
CA SER A 330 -11.80 -31.02 0.73
C SER A 330 -12.49 -29.99 1.62
N HIS A 331 -13.12 -28.97 1.03
CA HIS A 331 -13.87 -27.94 1.72
C HIS A 331 -15.02 -28.48 2.60
N VAL A 332 -15.59 -29.64 2.26
CA VAL A 332 -16.63 -30.29 3.08
C VAL A 332 -16.00 -30.92 4.33
N GLU A 333 -14.85 -31.57 4.17
CA GLU A 333 -14.08 -32.14 5.28
C GLU A 333 -13.53 -31.03 6.20
N ASP A 334 -13.03 -29.93 5.61
CA ASP A 334 -12.58 -28.75 6.34
C ASP A 334 -13.73 -28.09 7.12
N ALA A 335 -14.92 -27.95 6.54
CA ALA A 335 -16.08 -27.41 7.25
C ALA A 335 -16.45 -28.28 8.47
N GLU A 336 -16.47 -29.60 8.30
CA GLU A 336 -16.74 -30.53 9.40
C GLU A 336 -15.64 -30.49 10.47
N ALA A 337 -14.37 -30.43 10.08
CA ALA A 337 -13.25 -30.26 11.01
C ALA A 337 -13.35 -28.93 11.78
N GLY A 338 -13.77 -27.85 11.12
CA GLY A 338 -14.04 -26.55 11.73
C GLY A 338 -15.12 -26.64 12.82
N ARG A 339 -16.26 -27.29 12.52
CA ARG A 339 -17.34 -27.52 13.51
C ARG A 339 -16.86 -28.34 14.71
N GLN A 340 -16.14 -29.44 14.47
CA GLN A 340 -15.62 -30.30 15.54
C GLN A 340 -14.59 -29.57 16.40
N TRP A 341 -13.71 -28.79 15.79
CA TRP A 341 -12.74 -27.98 16.52
C TRP A 341 -13.44 -26.92 17.37
N LEU A 342 -14.44 -26.22 16.82
CA LEU A 342 -15.24 -25.24 17.55
C LEU A 342 -15.90 -25.83 18.80
N GLU A 343 -16.60 -26.94 18.65
CA GLU A 343 -17.20 -27.67 19.78
C GLU A 343 -16.13 -28.09 20.80
N GLY A 344 -14.98 -28.57 20.33
CA GLY A 344 -13.84 -28.95 21.15
C GLY A 344 -13.21 -27.80 21.94
N GLN A 345 -13.25 -26.58 21.41
CA GLN A 345 -12.82 -25.36 22.09
C GLN A 345 -13.87 -24.81 23.06
N GLY A 346 -15.09 -25.36 23.08
CA GLY A 346 -16.18 -24.92 23.95
C GLY A 346 -17.11 -23.88 23.34
N PHE A 347 -17.04 -23.64 22.02
CA PHE A 347 -18.02 -22.82 21.34
C PHE A 347 -19.37 -23.54 21.27
N THR A 348 -20.43 -22.74 21.32
CA THR A 348 -21.80 -23.20 21.11
C THR A 348 -22.42 -22.50 19.92
N LEU A 349 -23.23 -23.21 19.14
CA LEU A 349 -23.97 -22.63 18.02
C LEU A 349 -24.97 -21.60 18.56
N ALA A 350 -24.88 -20.36 18.08
CA ALA A 350 -25.68 -19.24 18.54
C ALA A 350 -27.17 -19.44 18.20
N SER A 351 -28.04 -18.94 19.08
CA SER A 351 -29.48 -18.99 18.84
C SER A 351 -29.85 -18.13 17.63
N GLY A 352 -30.43 -18.74 16.61
CA GLY A 352 -30.76 -18.04 15.36
C GLY A 352 -29.61 -17.98 14.35
N SER A 353 -28.54 -18.76 14.56
CA SER A 353 -27.54 -19.01 13.52
C SER A 353 -28.22 -19.35 12.19
N PRO A 354 -27.81 -18.72 11.07
CA PRO A 354 -28.22 -19.12 9.74
C PRO A 354 -28.00 -20.62 9.49
N ALA A 355 -28.72 -21.16 8.50
CA ALA A 355 -28.47 -22.51 8.00
C ALA A 355 -27.08 -22.61 7.35
N GLU A 356 -26.70 -23.82 6.91
CA GLU A 356 -25.41 -24.15 6.28
C GLU A 356 -24.93 -23.04 5.32
N GLY A 357 -23.70 -22.52 5.54
CA GLY A 357 -23.11 -21.45 4.73
C GLY A 357 -22.66 -20.19 5.49
N ASP A 358 -23.19 -19.95 6.69
CA ASP A 358 -22.83 -18.81 7.58
C ASP A 358 -23.18 -19.16 9.04
N GLU A 359 -22.55 -20.20 9.59
CA GLU A 359 -22.88 -20.69 10.93
C GLU A 359 -22.23 -19.80 12.00
N HIS A 360 -23.01 -19.39 13.00
CA HIS A 360 -22.58 -18.45 14.03
C HIS A 360 -22.38 -19.17 15.35
N TYR A 361 -21.22 -19.01 15.94
CA TYR A 361 -20.81 -19.64 17.19
C TYR A 361 -20.43 -18.59 18.22
N GLU A 362 -20.64 -18.91 19.50
CA GLU A 362 -20.28 -18.02 20.60
C GLU A 362 -19.69 -18.79 21.79
N MET A 363 -18.81 -18.11 22.52
CA MET A 363 -18.21 -18.57 23.78
C MET A 363 -17.83 -17.37 24.66
N ARG A 364 -17.85 -17.53 25.98
CA ARG A 364 -17.17 -16.60 26.90
C ARG A 364 -15.81 -17.16 27.31
N LYS A 365 -14.76 -16.34 27.21
CA LYS A 365 -13.40 -16.72 27.59
C LYS A 365 -12.70 -15.59 28.33
N ASP A 366 -11.97 -15.92 29.39
CA ASP A 366 -11.01 -15.00 29.98
C ASP A 366 -9.74 -15.00 29.12
N ILE A 367 -9.38 -13.83 28.59
CA ILE A 367 -8.15 -13.61 27.83
C ILE A 367 -7.23 -12.77 28.69
N THR A 368 -6.03 -13.28 28.96
CA THR A 368 -4.97 -12.57 29.70
C THR A 368 -3.86 -12.22 28.74
N TYR A 369 -3.51 -10.94 28.63
CA TYR A 369 -2.58 -10.41 27.64
C TYR A 369 -1.70 -9.29 28.24
N PRO A 370 -0.50 -9.03 27.69
CA PRO A 370 0.28 -7.85 28.05
C PRO A 370 -0.31 -6.60 27.37
N ASP A 371 -0.59 -5.56 28.13
CA ASP A 371 -0.92 -4.23 27.60
C ASP A 371 0.32 -3.54 26.98
N ALA A 372 0.14 -2.32 26.48
CA ALA A 372 1.22 -1.53 25.86
C ALA A 372 2.41 -1.27 26.80
N GLU A 373 2.20 -1.27 28.12
CA GLU A 373 3.26 -1.16 29.13
C GLU A 373 3.86 -2.52 29.56
N GLY A 374 3.38 -3.62 28.99
CA GLY A 374 3.79 -4.99 29.31
C GLY A 374 3.18 -5.54 30.60
N GLN A 375 2.19 -4.87 31.19
CA GLN A 375 1.46 -5.37 32.34
C GLN A 375 0.40 -6.39 31.92
N GLN A 376 0.23 -7.43 32.73
CA GLN A 376 -0.75 -8.47 32.45
C GLN A 376 -2.17 -8.00 32.81
N VAL A 377 -3.03 -7.91 31.81
CA VAL A 377 -4.44 -7.56 31.91
C VAL A 377 -5.29 -8.79 31.58
N THR A 378 -6.37 -9.01 32.33
CA THR A 378 -7.35 -10.08 32.05
C THR A 378 -8.72 -9.49 31.75
N LYS A 379 -9.32 -9.84 30.61
CA LYS A 379 -10.70 -9.47 30.24
C LYS A 379 -11.58 -10.72 30.07
N ASN A 380 -12.83 -10.66 30.53
CA ASN A 380 -13.83 -11.67 30.22
C ASN A 380 -14.55 -11.28 28.92
N VAL A 381 -14.18 -11.92 27.83
CA VAL A 381 -14.56 -11.53 26.46
C VAL A 381 -15.69 -12.41 25.95
N LEU A 382 -16.67 -11.82 25.27
CA LEU A 382 -17.61 -12.56 24.44
C LEU A 382 -16.99 -12.77 23.07
N VAL A 383 -16.61 -14.01 22.80
CA VAL A 383 -15.98 -14.44 21.57
C VAL A 383 -17.05 -14.94 20.62
N THR A 384 -17.16 -14.37 19.42
CA THR A 384 -18.05 -14.89 18.37
C THR A 384 -17.28 -15.32 17.14
N LEU A 385 -17.78 -16.34 16.46
CA LEU A 385 -17.21 -16.85 15.22
C LEU A 385 -18.28 -17.01 14.15
N ARG A 386 -17.97 -16.59 12.93
CA ARG A 386 -18.71 -16.94 11.70
C ARG A 386 -17.95 -17.98 10.88
N LEU A 387 -18.55 -19.14 10.64
CA LEU A 387 -18.02 -20.17 9.74
C LEU A 387 -18.68 -20.00 8.36
N ILE A 388 -17.92 -19.49 7.40
CA ILE A 388 -18.37 -19.26 6.03
C ILE A 388 -17.90 -20.42 5.15
N THR A 389 -18.85 -21.17 4.60
CA THR A 389 -18.57 -22.28 3.67
C THR A 389 -18.96 -21.92 2.23
N PRO A 390 -18.42 -22.63 1.22
CA PRO A 390 -18.76 -22.38 -0.17
C PRO A 390 -20.27 -22.47 -0.47
N GLY A 391 -20.75 -21.63 -1.39
CA GLY A 391 -22.16 -21.57 -1.77
C GLY A 391 -22.61 -20.16 -2.19
N GLU A 392 -23.88 -20.02 -2.55
CA GLU A 392 -24.44 -18.75 -3.01
C GLU A 392 -24.28 -17.64 -1.96
N GLY A 393 -23.68 -16.52 -2.37
CA GLY A 393 -23.39 -15.35 -1.55
C GLY A 393 -22.21 -15.49 -0.59
N ALA A 394 -21.41 -16.56 -0.68
CA ALA A 394 -20.25 -16.76 0.17
C ALA A 394 -19.20 -15.65 0.00
N ALA A 395 -18.95 -15.20 -1.24
CA ALA A 395 -18.04 -14.09 -1.50
C ALA A 395 -18.52 -12.80 -0.81
N ARG A 396 -19.82 -12.47 -0.90
CA ARG A 396 -20.38 -11.31 -0.19
C ARG A 396 -20.19 -11.43 1.33
N ARG A 397 -20.48 -12.59 1.91
CA ARG A 397 -20.31 -12.83 3.36
C ARG A 397 -18.85 -12.70 3.78
N PHE A 398 -17.92 -13.22 2.99
CA PHE A 398 -16.49 -13.02 3.19
C PHE A 398 -16.09 -11.54 3.14
N LEU A 399 -16.62 -10.77 2.19
CA LEU A 399 -16.34 -9.33 2.12
C LEU A 399 -16.88 -8.57 3.34
N GLU A 400 -18.00 -9.00 3.91
CA GLU A 400 -18.50 -8.44 5.18
C GLU A 400 -17.52 -8.73 6.32
N THR A 401 -16.93 -9.93 6.40
CA THR A 401 -16.01 -10.27 7.50
C THR A 401 -14.69 -9.51 7.41
N LEU A 402 -14.23 -9.12 6.21
CA LEU A 402 -13.05 -8.26 6.05
C LEU A 402 -13.17 -6.97 6.86
N ASN A 403 -14.37 -6.40 6.99
CA ASN A 403 -14.59 -5.14 7.70
C ASN A 403 -15.18 -5.33 9.10
N ASP A 404 -16.14 -6.25 9.25
CA ASP A 404 -17.01 -6.32 10.42
C ASP A 404 -16.50 -7.24 11.53
N THR A 405 -15.42 -7.99 11.29
CA THR A 405 -14.78 -8.85 12.29
C THR A 405 -13.38 -8.34 12.66
N GLU A 406 -12.98 -8.52 13.91
CA GLU A 406 -11.61 -8.25 14.37
C GLU A 406 -10.61 -9.22 13.73
N ILE A 407 -10.95 -10.50 13.62
CA ILE A 407 -10.06 -11.52 13.04
C ILE A 407 -10.74 -12.22 11.87
N MET A 408 -10.18 -12.07 10.67
CA MET A 408 -10.67 -12.77 9.49
C MET A 408 -9.66 -13.83 9.06
N THR A 409 -10.14 -15.04 8.75
CA THR A 409 -9.30 -16.08 8.12
C THR A 409 -9.93 -16.61 6.84
N TYR A 410 -9.09 -16.85 5.83
CA TYR A 410 -9.44 -17.57 4.61
C TYR A 410 -8.51 -18.76 4.42
N VAL A 411 -9.10 -19.95 4.24
CA VAL A 411 -8.43 -21.16 3.76
C VAL A 411 -9.02 -21.57 2.42
N GLY A 412 -8.22 -21.88 1.41
CA GLY A 412 -8.76 -22.40 0.15
C GLY A 412 -7.88 -22.15 -1.06
N HIS A 413 -8.46 -22.24 -2.25
CA HIS A 413 -7.75 -21.95 -3.49
C HIS A 413 -7.87 -20.47 -3.85
N ALA A 414 -6.93 -19.96 -4.64
CA ALA A 414 -7.10 -18.67 -5.30
C ALA A 414 -7.31 -18.87 -6.80
N ARG A 415 -8.37 -18.28 -7.34
CA ARG A 415 -8.73 -18.43 -8.74
C ARG A 415 -7.77 -17.66 -9.63
N GLY A 416 -6.99 -18.33 -10.46
CA GLY A 416 -6.01 -17.62 -11.30
C GLY A 416 -4.85 -16.98 -10.53
N GLY A 417 -4.75 -17.18 -9.21
CA GLY A 417 -3.92 -16.34 -8.33
C GLY A 417 -4.61 -15.03 -7.90
N LEU A 418 -5.87 -14.81 -8.30
CA LEU A 418 -6.71 -13.67 -7.93
C LEU A 418 -7.60 -14.06 -6.75
N GLY A 419 -7.16 -13.73 -5.54
CA GLY A 419 -7.95 -13.73 -4.29
C GLY A 419 -8.77 -14.98 -3.94
N PRO A 420 -9.55 -14.92 -2.85
CA PRO A 420 -10.46 -15.98 -2.40
C PRO A 420 -11.53 -16.41 -3.41
N ASP A 421 -11.89 -17.69 -3.43
CA ASP A 421 -12.85 -18.26 -4.37
C ASP A 421 -13.76 -19.30 -3.69
N PHE A 422 -15.08 -19.14 -3.84
CA PHE A 422 -16.08 -19.95 -3.13
C PHE A 422 -17.01 -20.72 -4.08
N ASP A 423 -16.67 -20.84 -5.36
CA ASP A 423 -17.40 -21.70 -6.30
C ASP A 423 -16.48 -22.56 -7.17
N ASP A 424 -17.09 -23.43 -7.97
CA ASP A 424 -16.37 -24.25 -8.93
C ASP A 424 -15.53 -23.38 -9.88
N LYS A 425 -14.27 -23.76 -10.13
CA LYS A 425 -13.33 -23.01 -10.98
C LYS A 425 -13.87 -22.65 -12.37
N HIS A 426 -14.95 -23.26 -12.84
CA HIS A 426 -15.58 -22.95 -14.12
C HIS A 426 -16.71 -21.89 -14.05
N VAL A 427 -17.12 -21.42 -12.86
CA VAL A 427 -18.30 -20.55 -12.66
C VAL A 427 -17.95 -19.09 -12.34
N GLY A 428 -17.03 -18.84 -11.39
CA GLY A 428 -16.41 -17.53 -11.16
C GLY A 428 -17.32 -16.42 -10.63
N ARG A 429 -18.50 -16.78 -10.12
CA ARG A 429 -19.47 -15.84 -9.53
C ARG A 429 -19.08 -15.45 -8.11
N GLU A 430 -18.58 -16.40 -7.33
CA GLU A 430 -18.17 -16.22 -5.94
C GLU A 430 -16.65 -16.00 -5.82
N ASN A 431 -16.05 -15.33 -6.81
CA ASN A 431 -14.64 -14.97 -6.80
C ASN A 431 -14.41 -13.55 -6.27
N VAL A 432 -13.45 -13.41 -5.37
CA VAL A 432 -12.99 -12.14 -4.81
C VAL A 432 -11.65 -11.75 -5.44
N VAL A 433 -11.54 -10.52 -5.93
CA VAL A 433 -10.36 -10.07 -6.70
C VAL A 433 -9.49 -9.16 -5.84
N ILE A 434 -8.36 -9.70 -5.35
CA ILE A 434 -7.37 -8.96 -4.52
C ILE A 434 -5.99 -8.92 -5.17
N GLY A 435 -5.78 -9.65 -6.28
CA GLY A 435 -4.48 -9.80 -6.96
C GLY A 435 -4.38 -9.14 -8.34
N ALA A 436 -5.31 -8.26 -8.71
CA ALA A 436 -5.38 -7.70 -10.06
C ALA A 436 -4.15 -6.84 -10.46
N HIS A 437 -3.46 -6.25 -9.48
CA HIS A 437 -2.33 -5.33 -9.69
C HIS A 437 -0.99 -5.90 -9.20
N SER A 438 -0.97 -7.16 -8.77
CA SER A 438 0.25 -7.80 -8.29
C SER A 438 1.32 -7.93 -9.38
N SER A 439 2.52 -7.44 -9.04
CA SER A 439 3.70 -7.46 -9.91
C SER A 439 4.20 -8.89 -10.20
N LEU A 440 3.70 -9.88 -9.44
CA LEU A 440 4.03 -11.29 -9.57
C LEU A 440 3.21 -11.99 -10.67
N HIS A 441 2.09 -11.44 -11.12
CA HIS A 441 1.34 -12.02 -12.25
C HIS A 441 2.11 -11.97 -13.57
N ASP A 442 2.96 -10.96 -13.76
CA ASP A 442 3.74 -10.76 -14.99
C ASP A 442 5.05 -11.54 -15.03
N ARG A 443 5.44 -12.20 -13.92
CA ARG A 443 6.73 -12.91 -13.82
C ARG A 443 6.58 -14.40 -14.18
N PRO A 444 7.36 -14.92 -15.14
CA PRO A 444 7.30 -16.35 -15.54
C PRO A 444 7.62 -17.35 -14.42
N GLU A 445 8.25 -16.89 -13.35
CA GLU A 445 8.72 -17.69 -12.21
C GLU A 445 7.68 -17.85 -11.10
N THR A 446 6.74 -16.90 -11.01
CA THR A 446 5.62 -16.87 -10.06
C THR A 446 4.28 -17.05 -10.73
N SER A 447 4.24 -16.99 -12.08
CA SER A 447 3.19 -17.64 -12.83
C SER A 447 3.22 -19.11 -12.43
N VAL A 448 2.33 -19.50 -11.51
CA VAL A 448 1.79 -20.86 -11.45
C VAL A 448 1.70 -21.26 -12.91
N ARG A 449 2.45 -22.29 -13.34
CA ARG A 449 2.42 -22.80 -14.71
C ARG A 449 0.95 -22.83 -15.08
N THR A 450 0.48 -21.83 -15.81
CA THR A 450 -0.95 -21.66 -16.03
C THR A 450 -1.35 -22.98 -16.65
N PRO A 451 -2.21 -23.79 -16.00
CA PRO A 451 -2.67 -25.00 -16.64
C PRO A 451 -3.12 -24.58 -18.03
N ARG A 452 -2.88 -25.39 -19.06
CA ARG A 452 -3.36 -25.11 -20.44
C ARG A 452 -4.89 -25.02 -20.53
N ASP A 453 -5.56 -25.00 -19.39
CA ASP A 453 -6.99 -24.86 -19.23
C ASP A 453 -7.39 -23.40 -19.55
N PRO A 454 -8.11 -23.18 -20.67
CA PRO A 454 -8.52 -21.86 -21.10
C PRO A 454 -9.47 -21.15 -20.10
N TYR A 455 -10.09 -21.86 -19.15
CA TYR A 455 -10.96 -21.26 -18.13
C TYR A 455 -10.19 -20.45 -17.07
N TRP A 456 -8.90 -20.72 -16.87
CA TRP A 456 -8.07 -19.90 -15.96
C TRP A 456 -7.81 -18.49 -16.50
N ARG A 457 -8.05 -18.24 -17.80
CA ARG A 457 -7.94 -16.92 -18.44
C ARG A 457 -9.26 -16.18 -18.57
N SER A 458 -10.40 -16.83 -18.33
CA SER A 458 -11.73 -16.20 -18.44
C SER A 458 -12.16 -15.45 -17.19
N VAL A 459 -11.30 -15.39 -16.17
CA VAL A 459 -11.52 -14.60 -14.96
C VAL A 459 -10.79 -13.29 -15.22
N GLU A 460 -11.56 -12.31 -15.67
CA GLU A 460 -11.07 -11.04 -16.20
C GLU A 460 -10.15 -10.34 -15.18
N SER A 461 -8.87 -10.23 -15.53
CA SER A 461 -7.91 -9.27 -14.94
C SER A 461 -8.29 -7.81 -15.20
N GLU A 462 -9.45 -7.56 -15.80
CA GLU A 462 -10.02 -6.23 -16.10
C GLU A 462 -11.00 -5.75 -15.01
N ARG A 463 -11.25 -6.55 -13.96
CA ARG A 463 -12.07 -6.13 -12.81
C ARG A 463 -11.23 -5.31 -11.82
N THR A 464 -11.83 -4.24 -11.29
CA THR A 464 -11.31 -3.45 -10.17
C THR A 464 -11.06 -4.36 -8.95
N ASN A 465 -10.03 -4.07 -8.17
CA ASN A 465 -9.79 -4.78 -6.93
C ASN A 465 -11.02 -4.63 -6.01
N THR A 466 -11.50 -5.73 -5.43
CA THR A 466 -12.70 -5.74 -4.59
C THR A 466 -12.51 -4.90 -3.32
N LEU A 467 -11.29 -4.76 -2.81
CA LEU A 467 -10.95 -3.88 -1.69
C LEU A 467 -11.06 -2.39 -2.05
N GLU A 468 -10.70 -2.02 -3.29
CA GLU A 468 -10.92 -0.66 -3.81
C GLU A 468 -12.42 -0.35 -3.92
N GLU A 469 -13.22 -1.31 -4.39
CA GLU A 469 -14.68 -1.18 -4.47
C GLU A 469 -15.33 -1.05 -3.08
N MET A 470 -14.89 -1.84 -2.10
CA MET A 470 -15.34 -1.74 -0.70
C MET A 470 -15.03 -0.36 -0.11
N THR A 471 -13.81 0.12 -0.34
CA THR A 471 -13.39 1.45 0.10
C THR A 471 -14.24 2.55 -0.54
N ALA A 472 -14.38 2.53 -1.87
CA ALA A 472 -15.10 3.55 -2.62
C ALA A 472 -16.60 3.60 -2.27
N SER A 473 -17.17 2.48 -1.83
CA SER A 473 -18.57 2.40 -1.38
C SER A 473 -18.78 2.83 0.07
N GLY A 474 -17.72 3.13 0.82
CA GLY A 474 -17.80 3.46 2.25
C GLY A 474 -18.10 2.25 3.14
N ALA A 475 -17.90 1.02 2.63
CA ALA A 475 -18.08 -0.22 3.37
C ALA A 475 -16.86 -0.56 4.27
N TRP A 476 -15.87 0.34 4.33
CA TRP A 476 -14.65 0.17 5.11
C TRP A 476 -14.58 1.18 6.27
N ASP A 477 -14.33 0.70 7.48
CA ASP A 477 -14.00 1.51 8.65
C ASP A 477 -12.49 1.55 8.85
N GLU A 478 -11.89 2.70 8.55
CA GLU A 478 -10.44 2.96 8.63
C GLU A 478 -9.89 2.99 10.05
N ASN A 479 -10.73 3.11 11.09
CA ASN A 479 -10.29 3.26 12.48
C ASN A 479 -10.26 1.94 13.26
N ARG A 480 -10.91 0.90 12.74
CA ARG A 480 -11.01 -0.39 13.41
C ARG A 480 -9.74 -1.20 13.18
N TYR A 481 -9.14 -1.67 14.28
CA TYR A 481 -8.01 -2.58 14.24
C TYR A 481 -8.45 -4.00 13.85
N ARG A 482 -7.69 -4.65 12.99
CA ARG A 482 -8.01 -5.98 12.43
C ARG A 482 -6.78 -6.85 12.28
N VAL A 483 -7.02 -8.15 12.28
CA VAL A 483 -6.02 -9.18 12.01
C VAL A 483 -6.54 -10.11 10.92
N TRP A 484 -5.80 -10.23 9.81
CA TRP A 484 -6.18 -11.09 8.69
C TRP A 484 -5.27 -12.29 8.55
N LEU A 485 -5.82 -13.43 8.15
CA LEU A 485 -5.08 -14.58 7.63
C LEU A 485 -5.58 -14.92 6.26
N PHE A 486 -4.68 -14.91 5.27
CA PHE A 486 -4.94 -15.60 4.01
C PHE A 486 -3.97 -16.77 3.83
N TYR A 487 -4.53 -17.97 3.86
CA TYR A 487 -3.84 -19.23 3.67
C TYR A 487 -4.42 -19.95 2.44
N ALA A 488 -3.72 -19.84 1.31
CA ALA A 488 -4.20 -20.42 0.04
C ALA A 488 -3.09 -20.99 -0.82
N CYS A 489 -3.47 -21.86 -1.76
CA CYS A 489 -2.51 -22.51 -2.65
C CYS A 489 -1.70 -21.54 -3.52
N THR A 490 -2.24 -20.37 -3.84
CA THR A 490 -1.63 -19.33 -4.69
C THR A 490 -1.69 -17.96 -4.00
N SER A 491 -1.72 -17.96 -2.68
CA SER A 491 -1.76 -16.75 -1.83
C SER A 491 -0.69 -15.73 -2.18
N LEU A 492 0.51 -16.17 -2.56
CA LEU A 492 1.63 -15.30 -2.89
C LEU A 492 1.26 -14.17 -3.88
N ASN A 493 0.39 -14.45 -4.85
CA ASN A 493 0.03 -13.48 -5.88
C ASN A 493 -0.73 -12.29 -5.30
N TYR A 494 -1.81 -12.53 -4.57
CA TYR A 494 -2.59 -11.43 -3.99
C TYR A 494 -2.00 -10.92 -2.67
N GLN A 495 -1.16 -11.70 -1.99
CA GLN A 495 -0.39 -11.22 -0.85
C GLN A 495 0.62 -10.13 -1.27
N ASP A 496 1.20 -10.19 -2.46
CA ASP A 496 2.05 -9.11 -3.00
C ASP A 496 1.29 -7.77 -3.04
N GLU A 497 0.01 -7.81 -3.42
CA GLU A 497 -0.84 -6.63 -3.52
C GLU A 497 -1.29 -6.10 -2.16
N LEU A 498 -1.72 -7.00 -1.26
CA LEU A 498 -2.04 -6.64 0.14
C LEU A 498 -0.87 -5.92 0.83
N ARG A 499 0.37 -6.25 0.46
CA ARG A 499 1.58 -5.76 1.13
C ARG A 499 2.29 -4.62 0.41
N GLY A 500 2.33 -4.61 -0.92
CA GLY A 500 3.19 -3.73 -1.75
C GLY A 500 2.79 -2.25 -1.85
N GLY A 501 2.08 -1.70 -0.87
CA GLY A 501 1.57 -0.32 -0.90
C GLY A 501 0.33 -0.12 -1.79
N LEU A 502 -0.23 -1.21 -2.33
CA LEU A 502 -1.38 -1.17 -3.24
C LEU A 502 -2.73 -1.32 -2.54
N LEU A 503 -2.73 -1.62 -1.23
CA LEU A 503 -3.95 -1.43 -0.45
C LEU A 503 -4.40 0.03 -0.59
N PRO A 504 -5.71 0.30 -0.77
CA PRO A 504 -6.23 1.65 -0.76
C PRO A 504 -5.68 2.40 0.47
N PRO A 505 -5.12 3.62 0.35
CA PRO A 505 -4.55 4.33 1.50
C PRO A 505 -5.51 4.47 2.70
N SER A 506 -6.80 4.59 2.41
CA SER A 506 -7.90 4.62 3.39
C SER A 506 -8.13 3.30 4.14
N MET A 507 -7.46 2.21 3.75
CA MET A 507 -7.49 0.98 4.55
C MET A 507 -6.64 1.05 5.82
N ASN A 508 -5.88 2.14 6.00
CA ASN A 508 -5.00 2.44 7.13
C ASN A 508 -4.23 1.21 7.66
N ARG A 509 -3.00 1.04 7.18
CA ARG A 509 -2.14 -0.11 7.52
C ARG A 509 -1.74 -0.19 8.98
N GLU A 510 -1.79 0.92 9.71
CA GLU A 510 -1.56 0.93 11.17
C GLU A 510 -2.65 0.16 11.92
N ASN A 511 -3.78 -0.11 11.27
CA ASN A 511 -4.94 -0.75 11.86
C ASN A 511 -5.14 -2.18 11.31
N LEU A 512 -4.14 -2.74 10.65
CA LEU A 512 -4.24 -4.05 10.02
C LEU A 512 -2.96 -4.86 10.17
N ASP A 513 -3.02 -5.93 10.97
CA ASP A 513 -2.01 -6.97 10.98
C ASP A 513 -2.39 -8.10 9.99
N ILE A 514 -1.40 -8.63 9.27
CA ILE A 514 -1.60 -9.67 8.27
C ILE A 514 -0.71 -10.87 8.57
N PHE A 515 -1.34 -12.02 8.77
CA PHE A 515 -0.73 -13.34 8.67
C PHE A 515 -0.96 -13.90 7.26
N GLY A 516 0.04 -14.58 6.73
CA GLY A 516 -0.07 -15.15 5.39
C GLY A 516 1.02 -16.13 5.07
N THR A 517 1.14 -16.47 3.79
CA THR A 517 2.23 -17.32 3.31
C THR A 517 3.11 -16.64 2.26
N ASN A 518 4.41 -16.84 2.39
CA ASN A 518 5.43 -16.31 1.48
C ASN A 518 5.70 -17.22 0.27
N LYS A 519 5.02 -18.36 0.24
CA LYS A 519 5.14 -19.40 -0.76
C LYS A 519 3.75 -19.90 -1.11
N SER A 520 3.64 -20.46 -2.31
CA SER A 520 2.53 -21.35 -2.66
C SER A 520 2.59 -22.55 -1.73
N VAL A 521 1.62 -22.66 -0.84
CA VAL A 521 1.54 -23.71 0.17
C VAL A 521 0.50 -24.75 -0.23
N PRO A 522 0.71 -26.03 0.06
CA PRO A 522 -0.31 -27.02 -0.19
C PRO A 522 -1.40 -26.86 0.88
N ILE A 523 -2.67 -26.95 0.50
CA ILE A 523 -3.81 -26.92 1.44
C ILE A 523 -4.00 -28.29 2.12
N VAL A 524 -2.97 -29.14 2.12
CA VAL A 524 -3.07 -30.49 2.72
C VAL A 524 -3.11 -30.42 4.25
N ALA A 525 -2.76 -29.28 4.84
CA ALA A 525 -2.93 -29.05 6.27
C ALA A 525 -4.37 -28.64 6.66
N GLY A 526 -5.28 -28.46 5.68
CA GLY A 526 -6.65 -28.04 5.94
C GLY A 526 -6.69 -26.81 6.85
N LEU A 527 -7.50 -26.86 7.90
CA LEU A 527 -7.63 -25.77 8.88
C LEU A 527 -6.57 -25.74 9.99
N GLU A 528 -5.62 -26.69 10.05
CA GLU A 528 -4.68 -26.77 11.18
C GLU A 528 -3.86 -25.49 11.42
N PRO A 529 -3.32 -24.79 10.39
CA PRO A 529 -2.66 -23.50 10.59
C PRO A 529 -3.64 -22.41 11.07
N THR A 530 -4.87 -22.41 10.57
CA THR A 530 -5.93 -21.48 11.01
C THR A 530 -6.26 -21.68 12.49
N PHE A 531 -6.40 -22.93 12.93
CA PHE A 531 -6.60 -23.27 14.33
C PHE A 531 -5.43 -22.81 15.19
N ALA A 532 -4.19 -23.04 14.75
CA ALA A 532 -3.00 -22.61 15.47
C ALA A 532 -2.96 -21.08 15.67
N MET A 533 -3.36 -20.31 14.66
CA MET A 533 -3.45 -18.86 14.77
C MET A 533 -4.52 -18.41 15.76
N ILE A 534 -5.74 -18.95 15.65
CA ILE A 534 -6.84 -18.59 16.56
C ILE A 534 -6.50 -19.01 18.00
N GLU A 535 -5.96 -20.21 18.20
CA GLU A 535 -5.48 -20.69 19.51
C GLU A 535 -4.42 -19.75 20.07
N GLY A 536 -3.45 -19.31 19.26
CA GLY A 536 -2.41 -18.41 19.72
C GLY A 536 -2.94 -17.03 20.12
N ILE A 537 -3.85 -16.45 19.33
CA ILE A 537 -4.49 -15.16 19.67
C ILE A 537 -5.35 -15.29 20.94
N LEU A 538 -6.18 -16.33 21.03
CA LEU A 538 -7.02 -16.55 22.23
C LEU A 538 -6.21 -16.86 23.50
N ASN A 539 -4.91 -17.15 23.37
CA ASN A 539 -4.00 -17.41 24.47
C ASN A 539 -2.92 -16.33 24.61
N ALA A 540 -3.09 -15.17 23.96
CA ALA A 540 -2.16 -14.05 24.00
C ALA A 540 -0.70 -14.43 23.70
N GLN A 541 -0.49 -15.32 22.74
CA GLN A 541 0.84 -15.64 22.26
C GLN A 541 1.40 -14.49 21.42
N THR A 542 2.73 -14.40 21.37
CA THR A 542 3.41 -13.51 20.42
C THR A 542 3.08 -13.93 18.99
N MET A 543 3.07 -12.97 18.06
CA MET A 543 2.90 -13.21 16.64
C MET A 543 3.96 -14.20 16.11
N GLU A 544 5.19 -14.18 16.63
CA GLU A 544 6.23 -15.15 16.28
C GLU A 544 5.91 -16.56 16.79
N GLN A 545 5.37 -16.70 18.00
CA GLN A 545 4.90 -17.99 18.51
C GLN A 545 3.73 -18.51 17.68
N ILE A 546 2.80 -17.64 17.28
CA ILE A 546 1.69 -17.96 16.39
C ILE A 546 2.22 -18.50 15.05
N VAL A 547 3.08 -17.75 14.36
CA VAL A 547 3.68 -18.18 13.08
C VAL A 547 4.41 -19.52 13.22
N ARG A 548 5.16 -19.72 14.31
CA ARG A 548 5.83 -21.00 14.59
C ARG A 548 4.82 -22.14 14.78
N ALA A 549 3.73 -21.91 15.50
CA ALA A 549 2.69 -22.91 15.72
C ALA A 549 1.99 -23.27 14.39
N MET A 550 1.67 -22.28 13.56
CA MET A 550 1.10 -22.48 12.22
C MET A 550 2.02 -23.34 11.35
N GLN A 551 3.32 -23.00 11.31
CA GLN A 551 4.33 -23.75 10.59
C GLN A 551 4.41 -25.21 11.09
N GLN A 552 4.48 -25.40 12.41
CA GLN A 552 4.57 -26.72 13.02
C GLN A 552 3.36 -27.59 12.67
N ARG A 553 2.15 -27.02 12.77
CA ARG A 553 0.88 -27.70 12.45
C ARG A 553 0.80 -28.10 10.99
N MET A 554 1.26 -27.25 10.07
CA MET A 554 1.38 -27.62 8.66
C MET A 554 2.37 -28.78 8.46
N GLU A 555 3.54 -28.73 9.09
CA GLU A 555 4.53 -29.80 8.98
C GLU A 555 4.05 -31.13 9.54
N ASP A 556 3.33 -31.12 10.66
CA ASP A 556 2.75 -32.31 11.27
C ASP A 556 1.67 -32.92 10.37
N ALA A 557 0.81 -32.10 9.77
CA ALA A 557 -0.16 -32.56 8.78
C ALA A 557 0.53 -33.17 7.55
N LEU A 558 1.62 -32.55 7.05
CA LEU A 558 2.42 -33.11 5.95
C LEU A 558 3.03 -34.48 6.31
N ARG A 559 3.48 -34.66 7.56
CA ARG A 559 4.05 -35.93 8.06
C ARG A 559 2.98 -37.00 8.28
N ALA A 560 1.77 -36.61 8.64
CA ALA A 560 0.67 -37.51 8.93
C ALA A 560 0.04 -38.14 7.68
N GLN A 561 0.39 -37.67 6.48
CA GLN A 561 -0.19 -38.18 5.23
C GLN A 561 0.10 -39.68 5.01
N PRO A 562 -0.91 -40.55 5.11
CA PRO A 562 -0.70 -42.01 5.16
C PRO A 562 -0.28 -42.60 3.81
N ASN A 563 -0.59 -41.92 2.70
CA ASN A 563 -0.44 -42.45 1.34
C ASN A 563 0.64 -41.72 0.51
N VAL A 564 1.51 -40.93 1.16
CA VAL A 564 2.57 -40.19 0.47
C VAL A 564 3.94 -40.78 0.80
N ALA A 565 4.73 -41.05 -0.24
CA ALA A 565 6.05 -41.63 -0.08
C ALA A 565 6.92 -40.73 0.83
N PRO A 566 7.71 -41.30 1.78
CA PRO A 566 8.52 -40.50 2.70
C PRO A 566 9.49 -39.53 2.02
N ALA A 567 9.95 -39.85 0.80
CA ALA A 567 10.78 -38.96 0.00
C ALA A 567 10.04 -37.68 -0.43
N HIS A 568 8.76 -37.79 -0.79
CA HIS A 568 7.91 -36.65 -1.16
C HIS A 568 7.57 -35.82 0.08
N VAL A 569 7.26 -36.44 1.22
CA VAL A 569 7.07 -35.72 2.49
C VAL A 569 8.32 -34.91 2.84
N ARG A 570 9.52 -35.51 2.76
CA ARG A 570 10.78 -34.79 3.00
C ARG A 570 11.02 -33.66 2.00
N GLN A 571 10.56 -33.79 0.76
CA GLN A 571 10.66 -32.72 -0.23
C GLN A 571 9.71 -31.58 0.11
N ALA A 572 8.44 -31.88 0.40
CA ALA A 572 7.45 -30.90 0.81
C ALA A 572 7.89 -30.12 2.05
N LEU A 573 8.41 -30.79 3.07
CA LEU A 573 8.92 -30.13 4.29
C LEU A 573 10.09 -29.17 4.02
N ARG A 574 10.93 -29.45 3.02
CA ARG A 574 11.99 -28.51 2.61
C ARG A 574 11.47 -27.36 1.77
N GLU A 575 10.45 -27.62 0.96
CA GLU A 575 9.84 -26.64 0.08
C GLU A 575 9.04 -25.60 0.88
N TYR A 576 8.26 -26.09 1.83
CA TYR A 576 7.35 -25.31 2.68
C TYR A 576 7.91 -25.02 4.07
N SER A 577 9.23 -25.10 4.27
CA SER A 577 9.83 -24.55 5.49
C SER A 577 9.64 -23.04 5.51
N ASP A 578 9.38 -22.47 6.68
CA ASP A 578 9.19 -21.02 6.86
C ASP A 578 8.16 -20.43 5.90
N ALA A 579 7.06 -21.17 5.69
CA ALA A 579 6.04 -20.79 4.72
C ALA A 579 5.15 -19.66 5.22
N PHE A 580 5.00 -19.54 6.54
CA PHE A 580 4.15 -18.53 7.16
C PHE A 580 4.96 -17.31 7.55
N TYR A 581 4.30 -16.16 7.49
CA TYR A 581 4.83 -14.89 7.93
C TYR A 581 3.76 -14.11 8.67
N ARG A 582 4.19 -13.01 9.30
CA ARG A 582 3.33 -11.93 9.77
C ARG A 582 3.86 -10.56 9.29
N GLU A 583 2.95 -9.62 9.12
CA GLU A 583 3.18 -8.22 8.80
C GLU A 583 2.27 -7.36 9.68
N GLY A 584 2.71 -6.13 9.93
CA GLY A 584 2.16 -5.26 10.95
C GLY A 584 3.02 -5.30 12.21
N ALA A 585 3.07 -4.17 12.90
CA ALA A 585 3.95 -3.98 14.05
C ALA A 585 3.42 -4.67 15.31
N GLY A 586 2.07 -4.75 15.44
CA GLY A 586 1.42 -4.94 16.72
C GLY A 586 1.74 -3.78 17.68
N ASP A 587 0.75 -3.22 18.37
CA ASP A 587 0.98 -2.01 19.19
C ASP A 587 1.48 -2.33 20.61
N ASN A 588 1.67 -3.61 20.96
CA ASN A 588 2.24 -4.05 22.25
C ASN A 588 3.64 -4.70 22.08
N PRO A 589 4.64 -4.05 21.46
CA PRO A 589 5.99 -4.60 21.36
C PRO A 589 6.65 -4.61 22.75
N VAL A 590 6.91 -5.80 23.29
CA VAL A 590 7.63 -5.93 24.55
C VAL A 590 9.07 -6.33 24.25
N ALA A 591 10.04 -5.53 24.71
CA ALA A 591 11.44 -5.90 24.61
C ALA A 591 11.70 -7.18 25.41
N THR A 592 12.34 -8.18 24.80
CA THR A 592 12.81 -9.34 25.57
C THR A 592 13.85 -8.86 26.58
N ALA A 593 13.62 -9.12 27.87
CA ALA A 593 14.70 -9.07 28.84
C ALA A 593 15.68 -10.20 28.46
N GLY A 594 16.89 -9.84 28.07
CA GLY A 594 17.91 -10.82 27.72
C GLY A 594 18.11 -11.84 28.85
N GLU A 595 17.92 -13.12 28.54
CA GLU A 595 18.39 -14.24 29.36
C GLU A 595 19.91 -14.40 29.26
#